data_AF-A0A062BZH7-F1
#
_entry.id   AF-A0A062BZH7-F1
#
_cell.length_a   1.000
_cell.length_b   1.000
_cell.length_c   1.000
_cell.angle_alpha   90.00
_cell.angle_beta   90.00
_cell.angle_gamma   90.00
#
_symmetry.space_group_name_H-M   'P 1'
#
loop_
_entity.id
_entity.type
_entity.pdbx_description
1 polymer ?
#
loop_
_entity_poly.entity_id
_entity_poly.type
_entity_poly.pdbx_seq_one_letter_code
_entity_poly.pdbx_strand_id
1 'polypeptide(L)'
;MKKLLIIFLLLNSSIIFAKVPQFSDYPAPVFKGKNAAMQLNENTKNYRTRFGYLKNEKPNFAGHYVIDFFGCGTSCIIGIAFNVRNGATQFLPSGALTACYKEASFTDYEIYYRANSRLFITSGGYDNEEGCSTKYFIEQNGQFKLIKTQPF
;
A
#
# COMPACT_ATOMS: atom_id res chain seq x y z
N MET A 1 -9.72 24.69 62.85
CA MET A 1 -8.76 24.97 61.74
C MET A 1 -8.83 23.80 60.75
N LYS A 2 -9.30 24.07 59.53
CA LYS A 2 -9.67 23.05 58.51
C LYS A 2 -8.43 22.35 57.95
N LYS A 3 -8.35 21.02 58.06
CA LYS A 3 -7.35 20.20 57.35
C LYS A 3 -7.73 20.16 55.86
N LEU A 4 -6.92 20.77 55.02
CA LEU A 4 -7.08 20.77 53.56
C LEU A 4 -6.60 19.42 53.03
N LEU A 5 -7.51 18.58 52.52
CA LEU A 5 -7.19 17.28 51.94
C LEU A 5 -6.81 17.50 50.46
N ILE A 6 -5.53 17.43 50.12
CA ILE A 6 -5.04 17.52 48.74
C ILE A 6 -5.16 16.12 48.13
N ILE A 7 -6.14 15.93 47.24
CA ILE A 7 -6.31 14.70 46.45
C ILE A 7 -5.40 14.83 45.22
N PHE A 8 -4.31 14.07 45.21
CA PHE A 8 -3.42 13.96 44.05
C PHE A 8 -4.07 13.01 43.03
N LEU A 9 -4.71 13.55 42.00
CA LEU A 9 -5.27 12.78 40.89
C LEU A 9 -4.12 12.32 39.98
N LEU A 10 -3.67 11.07 40.14
CA LEU A 10 -2.68 10.45 39.26
C LEU A 10 -3.32 10.17 37.88
N LEU A 11 -3.15 11.09 36.93
CA LEU A 11 -3.46 10.89 35.52
C LEU A 11 -2.47 9.87 34.94
N ASN A 12 -2.87 8.60 34.93
CA ASN A 12 -2.17 7.54 34.22
C ASN A 12 -2.31 7.78 32.71
N SER A 13 -1.36 8.51 32.14
CA SER A 13 -1.23 8.66 30.68
C SER A 13 -0.67 7.36 30.09
N SER A 14 -1.56 6.40 29.77
CA SER A 14 -1.17 5.28 28.93
C SER A 14 -0.92 5.79 27.51
N ILE A 15 0.33 5.75 27.06
CA ILE A 15 0.67 6.01 25.66
C ILE A 15 0.05 4.88 24.83
N ILE A 16 -1.06 5.15 24.14
CA ILE A 16 -1.66 4.20 23.20
C ILE A 16 -0.73 4.15 21.98
N PHE A 17 0.15 3.16 21.92
CA PHE A 17 0.94 2.92 20.73
C PHE A 17 0.03 2.35 19.64
N ALA A 18 -0.15 3.09 18.54
CA ALA A 18 -0.96 2.62 17.43
C ALA A 18 -0.34 1.34 16.84
N LYS A 19 -1.05 0.21 16.96
CA LYS A 19 -0.62 -1.11 16.44
C LYS A 19 -0.14 -0.99 14.99
N VAL A 20 0.97 -1.65 14.66
CA VAL A 20 1.47 -1.75 13.27
C VAL A 20 0.57 -2.72 12.49
N PRO A 21 -0.06 -2.30 11.38
CA PRO A 21 -0.91 -3.17 10.56
C PRO A 21 -0.18 -4.43 10.10
N GLN A 22 -0.79 -5.61 10.31
CA GLN A 22 -0.25 -6.90 9.87
C GLN A 22 -1.12 -7.52 8.77
N PHE A 23 -0.53 -8.39 7.92
CA PHE A 23 -1.29 -9.05 6.85
C PHE A 23 -2.50 -9.85 7.34
N SER A 24 -2.37 -10.48 8.51
CA SER A 24 -3.42 -11.27 9.16
C SER A 24 -4.61 -10.43 9.62
N ASP A 25 -4.43 -9.13 9.82
CA ASP A 25 -5.51 -8.21 10.20
C ASP A 25 -6.46 -7.96 9.01
N TYR A 26 -6.03 -8.24 7.77
CA TYR A 26 -6.77 -7.94 6.54
C TYR A 26 -6.85 -9.11 5.56
N PRO A 27 -7.43 -10.26 5.93
CA PRO A 27 -7.48 -11.43 5.07
C PRO A 27 -8.30 -11.20 3.78
N ALA A 28 -7.91 -11.89 2.72
CA ALA A 28 -8.63 -11.91 1.44
C ALA A 28 -8.72 -13.34 0.88
N PRO A 29 -9.92 -13.83 0.49
CA PRO A 29 -10.05 -15.10 -0.20
C PRO A 29 -9.51 -14.98 -1.63
N VAL A 30 -8.57 -15.86 -1.98
CA VAL A 30 -7.97 -15.88 -3.32
C VAL A 30 -8.94 -16.47 -4.34
N PHE A 31 -9.24 -15.68 -5.37
CA PHE A 31 -10.04 -16.07 -6.52
C PHE A 31 -9.31 -17.14 -7.34
N LYS A 32 -10.04 -18.20 -7.69
CA LYS A 32 -9.53 -19.36 -8.43
C LYS A 32 -10.17 -19.55 -9.81
N GLY A 33 -11.07 -18.64 -10.20
CA GLY A 33 -11.78 -18.73 -11.47
C GLY A 33 -10.96 -18.22 -12.65
N LYS A 34 -11.59 -18.19 -13.83
CA LYS A 34 -11.01 -17.60 -15.03
C LYS A 34 -10.99 -16.07 -14.91
N ASN A 35 -9.88 -15.46 -15.32
CA ASN A 35 -9.76 -14.00 -15.37
C ASN A 35 -10.76 -13.41 -16.38
N ALA A 36 -11.42 -12.33 -15.97
CA ALA A 36 -12.27 -11.53 -16.84
C ALA A 36 -11.47 -10.88 -17.98
N ALA A 37 -12.17 -10.46 -19.03
CA ALA A 37 -11.57 -9.70 -20.11
C ALA A 37 -11.06 -8.34 -19.58
N MET A 38 -9.82 -8.00 -19.91
CA MET A 38 -9.18 -6.76 -19.48
C MET A 38 -9.86 -5.53 -20.08
N GLN A 39 -10.13 -4.55 -19.23
CA GLN A 39 -10.77 -3.29 -19.56
C GLN A 39 -9.81 -2.13 -19.28
N LEU A 40 -9.15 -1.66 -20.33
CA LEU A 40 -8.31 -0.46 -20.28
C LEU A 40 -9.20 0.79 -20.26
N ASN A 41 -8.77 1.81 -19.52
CA ASN A 41 -9.40 3.11 -19.45
C ASN A 41 -8.42 4.20 -19.92
N GLU A 42 -8.86 5.46 -19.88
CA GLU A 42 -8.06 6.61 -20.33
C GLU A 42 -6.69 6.71 -19.64
N ASN A 43 -6.60 6.30 -18.37
CA ASN A 43 -5.36 6.35 -17.60
C ASN A 43 -4.45 5.14 -17.89
N THR A 44 -5.01 4.00 -18.28
CA THR A 44 -4.26 2.75 -18.45
C THR A 44 -3.99 2.36 -19.90
N LYS A 45 -4.68 2.98 -20.88
CA LYS A 45 -4.56 2.63 -22.31
C LYS A 45 -3.13 2.75 -22.85
N ASN A 46 -2.37 3.71 -22.36
CA ASN A 46 -0.97 3.93 -22.76
C ASN A 46 -0.01 2.86 -22.20
N TYR A 47 -0.48 2.05 -21.23
CA TYR A 47 0.27 0.97 -20.59
C TYR A 47 -0.23 -0.42 -21.00
N ARG A 48 -0.93 -0.51 -22.14
CA ARG A 48 -1.51 -1.76 -22.67
C ARG A 48 -0.57 -2.95 -22.61
N THR A 49 0.69 -2.77 -23.02
CA THR A 49 1.68 -3.86 -23.03
C THR A 49 1.99 -4.35 -21.62
N ARG A 50 2.15 -3.45 -20.64
CA ARG A 50 2.39 -3.79 -19.23
C ARG A 50 1.22 -4.56 -18.64
N PHE A 51 -0.01 -4.06 -18.85
CA PHE A 51 -1.20 -4.78 -18.42
C PHE A 51 -1.35 -6.14 -19.14
N GLY A 52 -0.97 -6.22 -20.41
CA GLY A 52 -1.00 -7.45 -21.19
C GLY A 52 -0.24 -8.61 -20.54
N TYR A 53 0.89 -8.33 -19.87
CA TYR A 53 1.66 -9.34 -19.13
C TYR A 53 0.90 -9.90 -17.92
N LEU A 54 -0.02 -9.15 -17.32
CA LEU A 54 -0.80 -9.59 -16.16
C LEU A 54 -1.98 -10.50 -16.51
N LYS A 55 -2.40 -10.54 -17.77
CA LYS A 55 -3.70 -11.10 -18.19
C LYS A 55 -3.86 -12.58 -17.82
N ASN A 56 -2.78 -13.35 -17.90
CA ASN A 56 -2.78 -14.80 -17.68
C ASN A 56 -2.27 -15.20 -16.29
N GLU A 57 -1.88 -14.22 -15.47
CA GLU A 57 -1.35 -14.47 -14.14
C GLU A 57 -2.47 -14.76 -13.13
N LYS A 58 -2.07 -15.44 -12.05
CA LYS A 58 -2.94 -15.69 -10.90
C LYS A 58 -2.92 -14.49 -9.94
N PRO A 59 -4.02 -14.21 -9.22
CA PRO A 59 -4.03 -13.13 -8.24
C PRO A 59 -2.89 -13.25 -7.23
N ASN A 60 -2.09 -12.20 -7.12
CA ASN A 60 -0.97 -12.09 -6.19
C ASN A 60 -1.23 -11.04 -5.09
N PHE A 61 -2.36 -10.32 -5.14
CA PHE A 61 -2.76 -9.31 -4.15
C PHE A 61 -4.28 -9.27 -3.90
N ALA A 62 -4.69 -9.00 -2.65
CA ALA A 62 -6.07 -8.77 -2.20
C ALA A 62 -7.09 -9.84 -2.66
N GLY A 63 -6.61 -11.04 -2.95
CA GLY A 63 -7.37 -12.19 -3.41
C GLY A 63 -7.81 -12.11 -4.87
N HIS A 64 -7.70 -10.98 -5.54
CA HIS A 64 -8.32 -10.80 -6.85
C HIS A 64 -7.63 -9.78 -7.75
N TYR A 65 -6.48 -9.27 -7.34
CA TYR A 65 -5.62 -8.46 -8.19
C TYR A 65 -4.39 -9.25 -8.61
N VAL A 66 -4.01 -9.09 -9.88
CA VAL A 66 -2.62 -9.26 -10.30
C VAL A 66 -2.00 -7.87 -10.32
N ILE A 67 -0.91 -7.69 -9.59
CA ILE A 67 -0.13 -6.45 -9.57
C ILE A 67 1.29 -6.69 -10.05
N ASP A 68 1.89 -5.65 -10.62
CA ASP A 68 3.29 -5.62 -11.06
C ASP A 68 3.84 -4.20 -10.98
N PHE A 69 5.17 -4.09 -10.97
CA PHE A 69 5.92 -2.85 -10.80
C PHE A 69 6.93 -2.68 -11.93
N PHE A 70 7.11 -1.45 -12.38
CA PHE A 70 8.11 -1.13 -13.40
C PHE A 70 8.64 0.28 -13.24
N GLY A 71 9.84 0.51 -13.79
CA GLY A 71 10.49 1.81 -13.73
C GLY A 71 9.66 2.91 -14.41
N CYS A 72 9.56 4.08 -13.77
CA CYS A 72 8.94 5.28 -14.33
C CYS A 72 9.94 6.28 -14.94
N GLY A 73 11.24 5.96 -14.92
CA GLY A 73 12.33 6.88 -15.24
C GLY A 73 13.20 7.13 -14.00
N THR A 74 13.99 8.21 -14.00
CA THR A 74 14.75 8.83 -12.88
C THR A 74 14.81 8.06 -11.55
N SER A 75 15.30 6.82 -11.57
CA SER A 75 15.39 5.93 -10.40
C SER A 75 14.09 5.76 -9.57
N CYS A 76 12.93 5.72 -10.24
CA CYS A 76 11.63 5.52 -9.61
C CYS A 76 10.90 4.30 -10.18
N ILE A 77 9.97 3.73 -9.41
CA ILE A 77 9.02 2.71 -9.88
C ILE A 77 7.57 3.14 -9.66
N ILE A 78 6.67 2.60 -10.49
CA ILE A 78 5.22 2.69 -10.30
C ILE A 78 4.59 1.30 -10.35
N GLY A 79 3.46 1.14 -9.67
CA GLY A 79 2.70 -0.10 -9.63
C GLY A 79 1.41 -0.04 -10.43
N ILE A 80 1.04 -1.17 -11.06
CA ILE A 80 -0.24 -1.35 -11.76
C ILE A 80 -1.00 -2.53 -11.20
N ALA A 81 -2.33 -2.52 -11.34
CA ALA A 81 -3.22 -3.53 -10.82
C ALA A 81 -4.32 -3.91 -11.83
N PHE A 82 -4.46 -5.21 -12.06
CA PHE A 82 -5.49 -5.84 -12.88
C PHE A 82 -6.45 -6.64 -11.98
N ASN A 83 -7.71 -6.22 -11.91
CA ASN A 83 -8.76 -6.93 -11.17
C ASN A 83 -9.28 -8.10 -12.01
N VAL A 84 -8.97 -9.32 -11.60
CA VAL A 84 -9.30 -10.52 -12.39
C VAL A 84 -10.80 -10.84 -12.39
N ARG A 85 -11.59 -10.29 -11.47
CA ARG A 85 -13.04 -10.59 -11.36
C ARG A 85 -13.86 -9.80 -12.37
N ASN A 86 -13.51 -8.54 -12.61
CA ASN A 86 -14.29 -7.64 -13.46
C ASN A 86 -13.49 -7.07 -14.65
N GLY A 87 -12.18 -7.28 -14.70
CA GLY A 87 -11.33 -6.84 -15.80
C GLY A 87 -10.72 -5.46 -15.61
N ALA A 88 -11.07 -4.72 -14.54
CA ALA A 88 -10.66 -3.35 -14.35
C ALA A 88 -9.13 -3.22 -14.19
N THR A 89 -8.59 -2.17 -14.80
CA THR A 89 -7.16 -1.81 -14.70
C THR A 89 -6.99 -0.47 -14.00
N GLN A 90 -6.00 -0.35 -13.11
CA GLN A 90 -5.67 0.89 -12.42
C GLN A 90 -4.20 0.93 -12.00
N PHE A 91 -3.73 2.10 -11.56
CA PHE A 91 -2.45 2.23 -10.87
C PHE A 91 -2.60 1.91 -9.38
N LEU A 92 -1.51 1.50 -8.74
CA LEU A 92 -1.43 1.37 -7.28
C LEU A 92 -1.29 2.75 -6.62
N PRO A 93 -1.71 2.89 -5.34
CA PRO A 93 -1.84 4.18 -4.68
C PRO A 93 -0.51 4.82 -4.26
N SER A 94 0.62 4.12 -4.45
CA SER A 94 1.94 4.62 -4.03
C SER A 94 2.46 5.77 -4.88
N GLY A 95 1.90 5.99 -6.08
CA GLY A 95 2.52 6.89 -7.05
C GLY A 95 3.92 6.40 -7.45
N ALA A 96 4.79 7.34 -7.82
CA ALA A 96 6.21 7.07 -8.02
C ALA A 96 6.89 6.85 -6.67
N LEU A 97 7.54 5.70 -6.52
CA LEU A 97 8.30 5.32 -5.34
C LEU A 97 9.79 5.31 -5.68
N THR A 98 10.59 5.94 -4.83
CA THR A 98 12.04 6.06 -4.99
C THR A 98 12.76 5.52 -3.76
N ALA A 99 14.06 5.26 -3.91
CA ALA A 99 14.93 4.97 -2.78
C ALA A 99 14.99 6.17 -1.82
N CYS A 100 15.25 5.87 -0.55
CA CYS A 100 15.43 6.87 0.49
C CYS A 100 16.88 7.35 0.59
N TYR A 101 17.05 8.67 0.69
CA TYR A 101 18.34 9.33 0.90
C TYR A 101 18.28 10.16 2.18
N LYS A 102 19.08 9.79 3.19
CA LYS A 102 19.20 10.56 4.44
C LYS A 102 20.64 10.60 4.91
N GLU A 103 21.20 11.80 5.12
CA GLU A 103 22.52 12.00 5.75
C GLU A 103 23.62 11.04 5.22
N ALA A 104 23.76 10.97 3.89
CA ALA A 104 24.68 10.08 3.16
C ALA A 104 24.39 8.56 3.25
N SER A 105 23.31 8.14 3.91
CA SER A 105 22.79 6.78 3.83
C SER A 105 21.80 6.62 2.67
N PHE A 106 21.93 5.51 1.97
CA PHE A 106 21.05 5.05 0.90
C PHE A 106 20.29 3.83 1.41
N THR A 107 18.96 3.86 1.35
CA THR A 107 18.11 2.70 1.61
C THR A 107 17.16 2.54 0.44
N ASP A 108 17.15 1.37 -0.19
CA ASP A 108 16.24 1.12 -1.31
C ASP A 108 14.77 1.14 -0.85
N TYR A 109 13.84 1.28 -1.78
CA TYR A 109 12.43 1.17 -1.45
C TYR A 109 12.04 -0.28 -1.14
N GLU A 110 10.97 -0.44 -0.37
CA GLU A 110 10.41 -1.75 -0.05
C GLU A 110 8.93 -1.80 -0.40
N ILE A 111 8.47 -2.94 -0.90
CA ILE A 111 7.07 -3.18 -1.24
C ILE A 111 6.66 -4.54 -0.69
N TYR A 112 5.56 -4.57 0.06
CA TYR A 112 5.04 -5.80 0.62
C TYR A 112 3.54 -5.97 0.35
N TYR A 113 3.19 -7.15 -0.15
CA TYR A 113 1.82 -7.57 -0.45
C TYR A 113 1.70 -9.09 -0.42
N ARG A 114 0.46 -9.59 -0.31
CA ARG A 114 0.16 -11.02 -0.35
C ARG A 114 -1.13 -11.29 -1.10
N ALA A 115 -1.18 -12.44 -1.77
CA ALA A 115 -2.38 -12.89 -2.48
C ALA A 115 -3.58 -12.98 -1.54
N ASN A 116 -3.38 -13.39 -0.29
CA ASN A 116 -4.43 -13.60 0.68
C ASN A 116 -4.61 -12.43 1.68
N SER A 117 -4.14 -11.23 1.36
CA SER A 117 -4.32 -10.06 2.21
C SER A 117 -4.64 -8.80 1.40
N ARG A 118 -5.52 -7.95 1.94
CA ARG A 118 -5.88 -6.64 1.38
C ARG A 118 -4.89 -5.54 1.77
N LEU A 119 -3.90 -5.85 2.61
CA LEU A 119 -2.87 -4.91 3.05
C LEU A 119 -1.77 -4.77 2.00
N PHE A 120 -1.49 -3.54 1.60
CA PHE A 120 -0.40 -3.14 0.73
C PHE A 120 0.51 -2.17 1.47
N ILE A 121 1.81 -2.43 1.49
CA ILE A 121 2.77 -1.64 2.26
C ILE A 121 3.86 -1.18 1.30
N THR A 122 4.18 0.10 1.34
CA THR A 122 5.31 0.66 0.59
C THR A 122 6.18 1.48 1.51
N SER A 123 7.49 1.43 1.30
CA SER A 123 8.46 2.19 2.05
C SER A 123 9.46 2.83 1.11
N GLY A 124 9.76 4.12 1.28
CA GLY A 124 10.67 4.85 0.41
C GLY A 124 10.38 6.35 0.36
N GLY A 125 10.94 7.00 -0.65
CA GLY A 125 10.63 8.37 -1.02
C GLY A 125 9.39 8.45 -1.92
N TYR A 126 8.61 9.52 -1.76
CA TYR A 126 7.43 9.79 -2.58
C TYR A 126 7.54 11.17 -3.21
N ASP A 127 7.02 11.32 -4.42
CA ASP A 127 6.97 12.62 -5.08
C ASP A 127 6.26 13.66 -4.21
N ASN A 128 6.86 14.85 -4.12
CA ASN A 128 6.34 16.00 -3.35
C ASN A 128 6.24 15.78 -1.83
N GLU A 129 6.95 14.80 -1.27
CA GLU A 129 7.06 14.61 0.17
C GLU A 129 8.52 14.79 0.63
N GLU A 130 8.71 15.50 1.73
CA GLU A 130 10.02 15.59 2.38
C GLU A 130 10.28 14.35 3.22
N GLY A 131 11.48 13.78 3.07
CA GLY A 131 11.88 12.57 3.78
C GLY A 131 11.22 11.31 3.22
N CYS A 132 11.30 10.24 4.00
CA CYS A 132 10.86 8.92 3.59
C CYS A 132 9.83 8.38 4.58
N SER A 133 8.87 7.61 4.08
CA SER A 133 7.83 7.03 4.91
C SER A 133 7.47 5.61 4.52
N THR A 134 7.05 4.82 5.50
CA THR A 134 6.27 3.62 5.24
C THR A 134 4.79 3.98 5.22
N LYS A 135 4.10 3.64 4.13
CA LYS A 135 2.67 3.84 3.95
C LYS A 135 1.95 2.50 3.91
N TYR A 136 0.84 2.44 4.62
CA TYR A 136 -0.02 1.27 4.71
C TYR A 136 -1.35 1.56 4.04
N PHE A 137 -1.68 0.81 3.00
CA PHE A 137 -2.93 0.92 2.26
C PHE A 137 -3.76 -0.35 2.43
N ILE A 138 -5.09 -0.19 2.48
CA ILE A 138 -6.03 -1.31 2.45
C ILE A 138 -6.84 -1.24 1.15
N GLU A 139 -6.91 -2.35 0.44
CA GLU A 139 -7.89 -2.54 -0.63
C GLU A 139 -9.31 -2.65 -0.03
N GLN A 140 -10.22 -1.80 -0.51
CA GLN A 140 -11.62 -1.77 -0.14
C GLN A 140 -12.48 -1.37 -1.33
N ASN A 141 -13.25 -2.33 -1.85
CA ASN A 141 -14.21 -2.12 -2.94
C ASN A 141 -13.56 -1.50 -4.20
N GLY A 142 -12.38 -1.98 -4.56
CA GLY A 142 -11.62 -1.54 -5.72
C GLY A 142 -10.83 -0.24 -5.51
N GLN A 143 -10.91 0.37 -4.33
CA GLN A 143 -10.14 1.53 -3.92
C GLN A 143 -9.03 1.12 -2.95
N PHE A 144 -7.98 1.93 -2.85
CA PHE A 144 -6.90 1.73 -1.91
C PHE A 144 -6.85 2.87 -0.89
N LYS A 145 -7.22 2.58 0.35
CA LYS A 145 -7.28 3.57 1.41
C LYS A 145 -6.00 3.58 2.22
N LEU A 146 -5.30 4.72 2.26
CA LEU A 146 -4.21 4.95 3.21
C LEU A 146 -4.76 4.92 4.64
N ILE A 147 -4.17 4.08 5.50
CA ILE A 147 -4.60 3.92 6.90
C ILE A 147 -3.53 4.29 7.92
N LYS A 148 -2.26 4.33 7.51
CA LYS A 148 -1.15 4.72 8.36
C LYS A 148 0.02 5.18 7.51
N THR A 149 0.69 6.22 8.00
CA THR A 149 2.01 6.66 7.54
C THR A 149 2.92 6.69 8.76
N GLN A 150 4.15 6.21 8.61
CA GLN A 150 5.19 6.29 9.63
C GLN A 150 6.51 6.69 8.95
N PRO A 151 7.43 7.35 9.66
CA PRO A 151 8.78 7.56 9.14
C PRO A 151 9.43 6.23 8.71
N PHE A 152 10.11 6.24 7.56
CA PHE A 152 10.88 5.10 7.04
C PHE A 152 12.28 5.08 7.65
#